data_AF-A0A937P5M9-F1
#
_entry.id   AF-A0A937P5M9-F1
#
_cell.length_a   1.000
_cell.length_b   1.000
_cell.length_c   1.000
_cell.angle_alpha   90.00
_cell.angle_beta   90.00
_cell.angle_gamma   90.00
#
_symmetry.space_group_name_H-M   'P 1'
#
loop_
_entity.id
_entity.type
_entity.pdbx_description
1 polymer ?
#
loop_
_entity_poly.entity_id
_entity_poly.type
_entity_poly.pdbx_seq_one_letter_code
_entity_poly.pdbx_strand_id
1 'polypeptide(L)' 'METLIIRTKSKSNAKLLFELSKKIGDQVVILPPEQAEDFALGLLMDKIKTGETVSRKDIMKELSE' A
#
# COMPACT_ATOMS: atom_id res chain seq x y z
N MET A 1 13.05 9.30 -2.45
CA MET A 1 11.69 9.78 -2.75
C MET A 1 10.79 9.22 -1.66
N GLU A 2 10.03 10.07 -0.99
CA GLU A 2 9.07 9.64 0.03
C GLU A 2 7.68 9.57 -0.61
N THR A 3 6.88 8.59 -0.22
CA THR A 3 5.53 8.38 -0.78
C THR A 3 4.50 8.52 0.32
N LEU A 4 3.56 9.46 0.13
CA LEU A 4 2.46 9.71 1.05
C LEU A 4 1.15 9.20 0.46
N ILE A 5 0.46 8.33 1.18
CA ILE A 5 -0.88 7.85 0.82
C ILE A 5 -1.89 8.32 1.87
N ILE A 6 -2.96 8.96 1.40
CA ILE A 6 -4.01 9.51 2.25
C ILE A 6 -5.34 8.84 1.89
N ARG A 7 -5.90 8.06 2.82
CA ARG A 7 -7.24 7.49 2.68
C ARG A 7 -8.28 8.46 3.24
N THR A 8 -9.06 9.07 2.36
CA THR A 8 -10.13 10.02 2.71
C THR A 8 -11.51 9.40 2.49
N LYS A 9 -12.44 9.67 3.42
CA LYS A 9 -13.84 9.23 3.32
C LYS A 9 -14.71 10.15 2.46
N SER A 10 -14.22 11.35 2.11
CA SER A 10 -14.96 12.35 1.33
C SER A 10 -14.25 12.67 0.01
N LYS A 11 -15.03 12.68 -1.09
CA LYS A 11 -14.59 13.13 -2.40
C LYS A 11 -14.16 14.61 -2.41
N SER A 12 -14.82 15.46 -1.61
CA SER A 12 -14.46 16.88 -1.53
C SER A 12 -13.07 17.07 -0.89
N ASN A 13 -12.78 16.32 0.16
CA ASN A 13 -11.47 16.37 0.83
C ASN A 13 -10.37 15.81 -0.10
N ALA A 14 -10.67 14.75 -0.85
CA ALA A 14 -9.72 14.20 -1.84
C ALA A 14 -9.33 15.25 -2.88
N LYS A 15 -10.31 16.00 -3.40
CA LYS A 15 -10.09 17.05 -4.39
C LYS A 15 -9.27 18.20 -3.82
N LEU A 16 -9.58 18.66 -2.60
CA LEU A 16 -8.82 19.70 -1.92
C LEU A 16 -7.34 19.32 -1.76
N LEU A 17 -7.07 18.11 -1.25
CA LEU A 17 -5.71 17.61 -1.05
C LEU A 17 -4.96 17.50 -2.37
N PHE A 18 -5.62 17.00 -3.42
CA PHE A 18 -5.05 16.91 -4.76
C PHE A 18 -4.62 18.28 -5.30
N GLU A 19 -5.45 19.31 -5.14
CA GLU A 19 -5.13 20.67 -5.59
C GLU A 19 -3.99 21.30 -4.77
N LEU A 20 -3.95 21.04 -3.46
CA LEU A 20 -2.86 21.49 -2.59
C LEU A 20 -1.53 20.84 -2.98
N SER A 21 -1.49 19.52 -3.15
CA SER A 21 -0.28 18.80 -3.56
C SER A 21 0.25 19.32 -4.91
N LYS A 22 -0.64 19.57 -5.87
CA LYS A 22 -0.25 20.20 -7.15
C LYS A 22 0.35 21.59 -6.99
N LYS A 23 -0.19 22.41 -6.07
CA LYS A 23 0.33 23.77 -5.80
C LYS A 23 1.70 23.75 -5.14
N ILE A 24 1.96 22.76 -4.27
CA ILE A 24 3.25 22.59 -3.59
C ILE A 24 4.33 22.07 -4.55
N GLY A 25 3.92 21.43 -5.65
CA GLY A 25 4.82 20.90 -6.67
C GLY A 25 4.98 19.37 -6.63
N ASP A 26 4.21 18.70 -5.78
CA ASP A 26 4.24 17.25 -5.64
C ASP A 26 3.41 16.56 -6.74
N GLN A 27 3.87 15.37 -7.14
CA GLN A 27 3.10 14.51 -8.02
C GLN A 27 2.03 13.76 -7.22
N VAL A 28 0.78 13.87 -7.64
CA VAL A 28 -0.36 13.25 -6.98
C VAL A 28 -1.21 12.47 -8.00
N VAL A 29 -1.59 11.26 -7.60
CA VAL A 29 -2.41 10.35 -8.41
C VAL A 29 -3.54 9.83 -7.52
N ILE A 30 -4.75 9.75 -8.06
CA ILE A 30 -5.88 9.12 -7.37
C ILE A 30 -5.83 7.63 -7.70
N LEU A 31 -5.61 6.80 -6.67
CA LEU A 31 -5.58 5.35 -6.83
C LEU A 31 -7.01 4.78 -6.79
N PRO A 32 -7.33 3.81 -7.68
CA PRO A 32 -8.54 3.01 -7.53
C PRO A 32 -8.47 2.12 -6.27
N PRO A 33 -9.62 1.67 -5.74
CA PRO A 33 -9.68 0.90 -4.49
C PRO A 33 -8.78 -0.34 -4.47
N GLU A 34 -8.75 -1.10 -5.57
CA GLU A 34 -7.95 -2.32 -5.71
C GLU A 34 -6.45 -2.03 -5.53
N GLN A 35 -5.93 -1.01 -6.22
CA GLN A 35 -4.53 -0.61 -6.09
C GLN A 35 -4.20 -0.08 -4.69
N ALA A 36 -5.16 0.58 -4.04
CA ALA A 36 -4.98 1.05 -2.66
C ALA A 36 -4.96 -0.12 -1.66
N GLU A 37 -5.71 -1.19 -1.92
CA GLU A 37 -5.68 -2.43 -1.14
C GLU A 37 -4.36 -3.18 -1.33
N ASP A 38 -3.93 -3.39 -2.58
CA ASP A 38 -2.67 -4.04 -2.93
C ASP A 38 -1.48 -3.35 -2.26
N PHE A 39 -1.45 -2.02 -2.29
CA PHE A 39 -0.40 -1.26 -1.63
C PHE A 39 -0.43 -1.42 -0.11
N ALA A 40 -1.61 -1.37 0.50
CA ALA A 40 -1.76 -1.56 1.94
C ALA A 40 -1.32 -2.97 2.37
N LEU A 41 -1.66 -3.98 1.57
CA LEU A 41 -1.21 -5.36 1.78
C LEU A 41 0.30 -5.47 1.66
N GLY A 42 0.91 -4.86 0.63
CA GLY A 42 2.36 -4.83 0.46
C GLY A 42 3.09 -4.22 1.66
N LEU A 43 2.60 -3.10 2.19
CA LEU A 43 3.15 -2.48 3.40
C LEU A 43 3.06 -3.38 4.64
N LEU A 44 1.98 -4.15 4.78
CA LEU A 44 1.84 -5.11 5.87
C LEU A 44 2.80 -6.28 5.71
N MET A 45 2.94 -6.79 4.48
CA MET A 45 3.90 -7.85 4.17
C MET A 45 5.34 -7.41 4.45
N ASP A 46 5.74 -6.21 4.05
CA ASP A 46 7.08 -5.69 4.31
C ASP A 46 7.39 -5.54 5.81
N LYS A 47 6.38 -5.21 6.63
CA LYS A 47 6.52 -5.13 8.09
C LYS A 47 6.71 -6.49 8.75
N ILE A 48 6.11 -7.54 8.20
CA ILE A 48 6.05 -8.88 8.81
C ILE A 48 7.10 -9.82 8.20
N LYS A 49 7.58 -9.52 6.99
CA LYS A 49 8.55 -10.34 6.25
C LYS A 49 9.78 -10.62 7.11
N THR A 50 10.06 -11.90 7.31
CA THR A 50 11.19 -12.39 8.13
C THR A 50 12.54 -12.27 7.42
N GLY A 51 12.53 -12.11 6.10
CA GLY A 51 13.74 -12.10 5.26
C GLY A 51 14.30 -13.50 4.98
N GLU A 52 13.70 -14.54 5.54
CA GLU A 52 14.12 -15.92 5.35
C GLU A 52 13.50 -16.53 4.10
N THR A 53 14.29 -17.33 3.38
CA THR A 53 13.78 -18.12 2.24
C THR A 53 13.59 -19.55 2.72
N VAL A 54 12.36 -20.06 2.62
CA VAL A 54 12.01 -21.42 3.04
C VAL A 54 11.66 -22.27 1.83
N SER A 55 11.97 -23.57 1.92
CA SER A 55 11.68 -24.48 0.81
C SER A 55 10.17 -24.73 0.70
N ARG A 56 9.69 -25.00 -0.52
CA ARG A 56 8.29 -25.40 -0.74
C ARG A 56 7.93 -26.61 0.12
N LYS A 57 8.86 -27.56 0.32
CA LYS A 57 8.62 -28.75 1.13
C LYS A 57 8.30 -28.39 2.59
N ASP A 58 9.04 -27.45 3.16
CA ASP A 58 8.85 -27.03 4.55
C ASP A 58 7.54 -26.25 4.71
N ILE A 59 7.22 -25.35 3.77
CA ILE A 59 5.92 -24.66 3.72
C ILE A 59 4.76 -25.66 3.67
N MET A 60 4.83 -26.64 2.77
CA MET A 60 3.75 -27.61 2.59
C MET A 60 3.60 -28.53 3.81
N LYS A 61 4.69 -28.81 4.54
CA LYS A 61 4.65 -29.58 5.78
C LYS A 61 3.88 -28.83 6.87
N GLU A 62 4.12 -27.53 7.04
CA GLU A 62 3.42 -26.70 8.03
C GLU A 62 1.95 -26.43 7.67
N LEU A 63 1.60 -26.46 6.37
CA LEU A 63 0.22 -26.30 5.89
C LEU A 63 -0.62 -27.58 5.94
N SER A 64 0.01 -28.73 6.13
CA SER A 64 -0.68 -30.01 6.27
C SER A 64 -0.86 -30.27 7.76
N GLU A 65 -2.10 -30.31 8.25
CA GLU A 65 -2.45 -30.66 9.65
C GLU A 65 -1.79 -31.98 10.11
#